data_AF-A0A6A4CRP3-F1
#
_entry.id   AF-A0A6A4CRP3-F1
#
_cell.length_a   1.000
_cell.length_b   1.000
_cell.length_c   1.000
_cell.angle_alpha   90.00
_cell.angle_beta   90.00
_cell.angle_gamma   90.00
#
_symmetry.space_group_name_H-M   'P 1'
#
loop_
_entity.id
_entity.type
_entity.pdbx_description
1 polymer ?
#
loop_
_entity_poly.entity_id
_entity_poly.type
_entity_poly.pdbx_seq_one_letter_code
_entity_poly.pdbx_strand_id
1 'polypeptide(L)'
;MTTKRAEVLVGSGNYFHWEYNMRMTLARKGLLAHVQDVKAEGDITEAWLVNDAKALGIIAQGVELQHQTKIRSATRAIQAWGTLREFYNRTTLHNRVSMTRRLHEFKMDDGASMAKHLDAFDELVVGLQTMGEPVDEARQLVVLLSSLPAEFELISSIIENAKDITLIEVKEKLLKEYERLEKKDTTTERAFKVNA
;
A
#
# COMPACT_ATOMS: atom_id res chain seq x y z
N MET A 1 -9.58 21.16 -21.58
CA MET A 1 -10.01 20.15 -20.59
C MET A 1 -9.21 18.88 -20.84
N THR A 2 -8.24 18.58 -19.98
CA THR A 2 -7.49 17.33 -20.04
C THR A 2 -8.42 16.20 -19.57
N THR A 3 -8.91 15.39 -20.51
CA THR A 3 -9.64 14.17 -20.20
C THR A 3 -8.69 13.27 -19.40
N LYS A 4 -8.84 13.24 -18.08
CA LYS A 4 -8.05 12.37 -17.20
C LYS A 4 -8.30 10.94 -17.68
N ARG A 5 -7.28 10.31 -18.25
CA ARG A 5 -7.34 8.94 -18.80
C ARG A 5 -7.82 8.02 -17.67
N ALA A 6 -8.78 7.14 -17.95
CA ALA A 6 -9.23 6.15 -16.98
C ALA A 6 -8.01 5.37 -16.47
N GLU A 7 -7.92 5.19 -15.14
CA GLU A 7 -6.84 4.43 -14.53
C GLU A 7 -6.87 2.99 -15.06
N VAL A 8 -5.72 2.48 -15.49
CA VAL A 8 -5.59 1.14 -16.08
C VAL A 8 -5.06 0.18 -15.01
N LEU A 9 -5.63 -1.01 -14.92
CA LEU A 9 -5.13 -2.08 -14.05
C LEU A 9 -3.80 -2.60 -14.59
N VAL A 10 -2.71 -2.34 -13.86
CA VAL A 10 -1.33 -2.73 -14.22
C VAL A 10 -0.77 -3.79 -13.26
N GLY A 11 -1.47 -4.10 -12.18
CA GLY A 11 -1.07 -5.15 -11.24
C GLY A 11 -1.75 -5.05 -9.89
N SER A 12 -1.29 -5.88 -8.94
CA SER A 12 -1.87 -5.93 -7.58
C SER A 12 -1.72 -4.62 -6.81
N GLY A 13 -0.65 -3.85 -7.07
CA GLY A 13 -0.34 -2.60 -6.37
C GLY A 13 -1.33 -1.47 -6.63
N ASN A 14 -2.03 -1.48 -7.77
CA ASN A 14 -3.05 -0.47 -8.10
C ASN A 14 -4.47 -1.03 -8.20
N TYR A 15 -4.67 -2.31 -7.86
CA TYR A 15 -5.96 -2.98 -8.03
C TYR A 15 -7.10 -2.28 -7.28
N PHE A 16 -6.91 -1.86 -6.01
CA PHE A 16 -8.00 -1.22 -5.24
C PHE A 16 -8.37 0.16 -5.77
N HIS A 17 -7.38 0.94 -6.18
CA HIS A 17 -7.59 2.24 -6.83
C HIS A 17 -8.34 2.06 -8.15
N TRP A 18 -7.88 1.12 -8.98
CA TRP A 18 -8.55 0.74 -10.21
C TRP A 18 -9.98 0.25 -9.97
N GLU A 19 -10.20 -0.65 -9.01
CA GLU A 19 -11.52 -1.23 -8.70
C GLU A 19 -12.51 -0.12 -8.35
N TYR A 20 -12.10 0.79 -7.45
CA TYR A 20 -12.91 1.94 -7.07
C TYR A 20 -13.23 2.83 -8.28
N ASN A 21 -12.21 3.22 -9.05
CA ASN A 21 -12.38 4.11 -10.20
C ASN A 21 -13.18 3.46 -11.33
N MET A 22 -13.07 2.15 -11.52
CA MET A 22 -13.85 1.39 -12.50
C MET A 22 -15.32 1.32 -12.09
N ARG A 23 -15.63 1.07 -10.81
CA ARG A 23 -17.00 1.16 -10.29
C ARG A 23 -17.60 2.55 -10.51
N MET A 24 -16.83 3.62 -10.26
CA MET A 24 -17.30 4.99 -10.51
C MET A 24 -17.51 5.26 -12.01
N THR A 25 -16.68 4.67 -12.87
CA THR A 25 -16.83 4.77 -14.33
C THR A 25 -18.10 4.08 -14.82
N LEU A 26 -18.38 2.87 -14.33
CA LEU A 26 -19.61 2.13 -14.64
C LEU A 26 -20.84 2.85 -14.08
N ALA A 27 -20.79 3.37 -12.86
CA ALA A 27 -21.87 4.13 -12.24
C ALA A 27 -22.27 5.36 -13.05
N ARG A 28 -21.29 6.16 -13.50
CA ARG A 28 -21.54 7.33 -14.37
C ARG A 28 -22.21 6.98 -15.70
N LYS A 29 -22.10 5.72 -16.13
CA LYS A 29 -22.72 5.20 -17.36
C LYS A 29 -24.01 4.43 -17.10
N GLY A 30 -24.48 4.34 -15.86
CA GLY A 30 -25.66 3.55 -15.48
C GLY A 30 -25.45 2.03 -15.57
N LEU A 31 -24.20 1.57 -15.53
CA LEU A 31 -23.84 0.17 -15.76
C LEU A 31 -23.38 -0.57 -14.49
N LEU A 32 -23.38 0.09 -13.32
CA LEU A 32 -22.82 -0.47 -12.09
C LEU A 32 -23.47 -1.81 -11.67
N ALA A 33 -24.78 -1.98 -11.87
CA ALA A 33 -25.49 -3.20 -11.51
C ALA A 33 -24.92 -4.46 -12.20
N HIS A 34 -24.33 -4.32 -13.40
CA HIS A 34 -23.76 -5.44 -14.16
C HIS A 34 -22.50 -6.06 -13.53
N VAL A 35 -21.93 -5.43 -12.48
CA VAL A 35 -20.79 -5.97 -11.73
C VAL A 35 -21.09 -6.21 -10.25
N GLN A 36 -22.32 -5.93 -9.81
CA GLN A 36 -22.75 -6.14 -8.41
C GLN A 36 -23.65 -7.36 -8.28
N ASP A 37 -24.60 -7.51 -9.21
CA ASP A 37 -25.66 -8.48 -9.09
C ASP A 37 -25.62 -9.47 -10.27
N VAL A 38 -25.76 -10.75 -9.95
CA VAL A 38 -26.02 -11.78 -10.96
C VAL A 38 -27.50 -11.68 -11.33
N LYS A 39 -27.78 -11.29 -12.58
CA LYS A 39 -29.14 -11.20 -13.06
C LYS A 39 -29.74 -12.59 -13.28
N ALA A 40 -30.96 -12.82 -12.80
CA ALA A 40 -31.69 -14.07 -13.02
C ALA A 40 -31.97 -14.27 -14.52
N GLU A 41 -31.88 -15.53 -15.00
CA GLU A 41 -31.99 -15.85 -16.43
C GLU A 41 -33.31 -15.37 -17.06
N GLY A 42 -34.42 -15.45 -16.32
CA GLY A 42 -35.74 -15.00 -16.76
C GLY A 42 -35.86 -13.49 -17.01
N ASP A 43 -34.96 -12.68 -16.44
CA ASP A 43 -34.97 -11.22 -16.56
C ASP A 43 -33.98 -10.70 -17.61
N ILE A 44 -33.24 -11.60 -18.27
CA ILE A 44 -32.22 -11.24 -19.27
C ILE A 44 -32.91 -10.86 -20.58
N THR A 45 -33.10 -9.57 -20.78
CA THR A 45 -33.58 -8.98 -22.04
C THR A 45 -32.42 -8.65 -22.98
N GLU A 46 -32.68 -8.54 -24.28
CA GLU A 46 -31.67 -8.11 -25.27
C GLU A 46 -31.05 -6.74 -24.92
N ALA A 47 -31.86 -5.78 -24.49
CA ALA A 47 -31.36 -4.48 -24.02
C ALA A 47 -30.39 -4.60 -22.83
N TRP A 48 -30.59 -5.60 -21.97
CA TRP A 48 -29.69 -5.86 -20.85
C TRP A 48 -28.38 -6.48 -21.33
N LEU A 49 -28.45 -7.42 -22.30
CA LEU A 49 -27.25 -8.01 -22.93
C LEU A 49 -26.37 -6.94 -23.58
N VAL A 50 -26.97 -5.96 -24.25
CA VAL A 50 -26.24 -4.84 -24.87
C VAL A 50 -25.52 -4.01 -23.81
N ASN A 51 -26.16 -3.72 -22.68
CA ASN A 51 -25.55 -2.96 -21.60
C ASN A 51 -24.47 -3.77 -20.84
N ASP A 52 -24.67 -5.07 -20.68
CA ASP A 52 -23.68 -6.00 -20.13
C ASP A 52 -22.43 -6.08 -21.02
N ALA A 53 -22.60 -6.17 -22.34
CA ALA A 53 -21.49 -6.15 -23.29
C ALA A 53 -20.73 -4.81 -23.26
N LYS A 54 -21.44 -3.67 -23.10
CA LYS A 54 -20.80 -2.36 -22.90
C LYS A 54 -19.99 -2.33 -21.61
N ALA A 55 -20.55 -2.82 -20.51
CA ALA A 55 -19.85 -2.89 -19.22
C ALA A 55 -18.59 -3.77 -19.32
N LEU A 56 -18.70 -4.94 -19.94
CA LEU A 56 -17.56 -5.83 -20.21
C LEU A 56 -16.48 -5.13 -21.04
N GLY A 57 -16.86 -4.44 -22.12
CA GLY A 57 -15.92 -3.69 -22.96
C GLY A 57 -15.17 -2.60 -22.19
N ILE A 58 -15.85 -1.88 -21.30
CA ILE A 58 -15.24 -0.85 -20.44
C ILE A 58 -14.24 -1.48 -19.46
N ILE A 59 -14.61 -2.60 -18.82
CA ILE A 59 -13.71 -3.33 -17.92
C ILE A 59 -12.47 -3.78 -18.69
N ALA A 60 -12.63 -4.42 -19.84
CA ALA A 60 -11.52 -4.94 -20.65
C ALA A 60 -10.57 -3.83 -21.11
N GLN A 61 -11.09 -2.67 -21.52
CA GLN A 61 -10.29 -1.50 -21.91
C GLN A 61 -9.55 -0.88 -20.71
N GLY A 62 -10.07 -1.05 -19.50
CA GLY A 62 -9.42 -0.61 -18.27
C GLY A 62 -8.34 -1.57 -17.75
N VAL A 63 -8.01 -2.64 -18.45
CA VAL A 63 -7.02 -3.65 -18.01
C VAL A 63 -5.86 -3.69 -19.00
N GLU A 64 -4.62 -3.69 -18.48
CA GLU A 64 -3.43 -3.80 -19.32
C GLU A 64 -3.35 -5.16 -20.03
N LEU A 65 -2.77 -5.18 -21.23
CA LEU A 65 -2.75 -6.35 -22.12
C LEU A 65 -2.27 -7.65 -21.43
N GLN A 66 -1.22 -7.56 -20.61
CA GLN A 66 -0.67 -8.69 -19.84
C GLN A 66 -1.66 -9.29 -18.83
N HIS A 67 -2.69 -8.54 -18.46
CA HIS A 67 -3.72 -8.95 -17.50
C HIS A 67 -5.06 -9.26 -18.16
N GLN A 68 -5.30 -8.80 -19.40
CA GLN A 68 -6.48 -9.13 -20.18
C GLN A 68 -6.63 -10.63 -20.44
N THR A 69 -5.51 -11.37 -20.52
CA THR A 69 -5.52 -12.84 -20.65
C THR A 69 -6.34 -13.53 -19.57
N LYS A 70 -6.43 -12.94 -18.36
CA LYS A 70 -7.22 -13.46 -17.24
C LYS A 70 -8.72 -13.42 -17.50
N ILE A 71 -9.20 -12.45 -18.28
CA ILE A 71 -10.62 -12.23 -18.55
C ILE A 71 -11.00 -12.56 -20.00
N ARG A 72 -10.08 -13.15 -20.78
CA ARG A 72 -10.29 -13.41 -22.22
C ARG A 72 -11.49 -14.32 -22.50
N SER A 73 -11.80 -15.25 -21.59
CA SER A 73 -12.94 -16.16 -21.68
C SER A 73 -14.23 -15.59 -21.08
N ALA A 74 -14.20 -14.41 -20.46
CA ALA A 74 -15.38 -13.81 -19.86
C ALA A 74 -16.35 -13.34 -20.95
N THR A 75 -17.62 -13.76 -20.83
CA THR A 75 -18.69 -13.38 -21.76
C THR A 75 -19.65 -12.36 -21.15
N ARG A 76 -19.55 -12.16 -19.82
CA ARG A 76 -20.37 -11.25 -19.02
C ARG A 76 -19.50 -10.28 -18.25
N ALA A 77 -20.00 -9.07 -17.98
CA ALA A 77 -19.28 -8.10 -17.16
C ALA A 77 -19.00 -8.64 -15.75
N ILE A 78 -19.99 -9.29 -15.14
CA ILE A 78 -19.87 -9.89 -13.80
C ILE A 78 -18.81 -11.00 -13.74
N GLN A 79 -18.63 -11.76 -14.82
CA GLN A 79 -17.60 -12.80 -14.91
C GLN A 79 -16.20 -12.17 -14.94
N ALA A 80 -15.97 -11.20 -15.84
CA ALA A 80 -14.69 -10.50 -15.91
C ALA A 80 -14.35 -9.81 -14.59
N TRP A 81 -15.35 -9.12 -14.00
CA TRP A 81 -15.23 -8.48 -12.69
C TRP A 81 -14.86 -9.48 -11.59
N GLY A 82 -15.59 -10.59 -11.51
CA GLY A 82 -15.36 -11.66 -10.53
C GLY A 82 -13.97 -12.27 -10.66
N THR A 83 -13.52 -12.58 -11.87
CA THR A 83 -12.19 -13.16 -12.10
C THR A 83 -11.06 -12.22 -11.68
N LEU A 84 -11.14 -10.93 -12.04
CA LEU A 84 -10.16 -9.94 -11.60
C LEU A 84 -10.18 -9.80 -10.08
N ARG A 85 -11.38 -9.68 -9.49
CA ARG A 85 -11.56 -9.56 -8.05
C ARG A 85 -10.99 -10.75 -7.30
N GLU A 86 -11.30 -11.97 -7.71
CA GLU A 86 -10.77 -13.17 -7.05
C GLU A 86 -9.25 -13.25 -7.14
N PHE A 87 -8.69 -13.03 -8.34
CA PHE A 87 -7.26 -13.09 -8.56
C PHE A 87 -6.52 -12.06 -7.69
N TYR A 88 -6.91 -10.78 -7.81
CA TYR A 88 -6.22 -9.70 -7.12
C TYR A 88 -6.58 -9.65 -5.64
N ASN A 89 -7.78 -10.06 -5.19
CA ASN A 89 -8.07 -10.19 -3.77
C ASN A 89 -7.29 -11.33 -3.11
N ARG A 90 -7.13 -12.48 -3.77
CA ARG A 90 -6.34 -13.59 -3.20
C ARG A 90 -4.87 -13.22 -3.09
N THR A 91 -4.31 -12.63 -4.14
CA THR A 91 -2.93 -12.12 -4.12
C THR A 91 -2.77 -10.99 -3.11
N THR A 92 -3.75 -10.07 -3.00
CA THR A 92 -3.68 -8.99 -2.02
C THR A 92 -3.91 -9.46 -0.60
N LEU A 93 -4.69 -10.51 -0.31
CA LEU A 93 -4.83 -11.03 1.06
C LEU A 93 -3.51 -11.63 1.55
N HIS A 94 -2.85 -12.45 0.72
CA HIS A 94 -1.52 -12.95 1.05
C HIS A 94 -0.53 -11.81 1.28
N ASN A 95 -0.53 -10.82 0.39
CA ASN A 95 0.32 -9.65 0.52
C ASN A 95 -0.06 -8.80 1.75
N ARG A 96 -1.34 -8.66 2.10
CA ARG A 96 -1.83 -7.91 3.27
C ARG A 96 -1.38 -8.57 4.55
N VAL A 97 -1.52 -9.89 4.63
CA VAL A 97 -1.01 -10.69 5.76
C VAL A 97 0.50 -10.55 5.86
N SER A 98 1.22 -10.66 4.74
CA SER A 98 2.68 -10.50 4.70
C SER A 98 3.11 -9.09 5.15
N MET A 99 2.49 -8.04 4.62
CA MET A 99 2.83 -6.66 4.95
C MET A 99 2.43 -6.27 6.38
N THR A 100 1.26 -6.71 6.84
CA THR A 100 0.82 -6.51 8.23
C THR A 100 1.76 -7.23 9.20
N ARG A 101 2.19 -8.45 8.87
CA ARG A 101 3.22 -9.17 9.65
C ARG A 101 4.53 -8.37 9.68
N ARG A 102 5.02 -7.90 8.54
CA ARG A 102 6.22 -7.05 8.46
C ARG A 102 6.09 -5.77 9.29
N LEU A 103 4.92 -5.15 9.35
CA LEU A 103 4.65 -3.98 10.21
C LEU A 103 4.75 -4.32 11.70
N HIS A 104 4.20 -5.46 12.13
CA HIS A 104 4.26 -5.88 13.53
C HIS A 104 5.65 -6.37 13.95
N GLU A 105 6.38 -6.99 13.03
CA GLU A 105 7.74 -7.50 13.24
C GLU A 105 8.80 -6.45 12.86
N PHE A 106 8.41 -5.20 12.53
CA PHE A 106 9.32 -4.17 12.06
C PHE A 106 10.33 -3.79 13.15
N LYS A 107 11.61 -4.03 12.87
CA LYS A 107 12.74 -3.77 13.75
C LYS A 107 13.89 -3.23 12.92
N MET A 108 14.70 -2.39 13.52
CA MET A 108 15.96 -1.96 12.92
C MET A 108 16.93 -3.14 12.88
N ASP A 109 17.49 -3.40 11.69
CA ASP A 109 18.50 -4.45 11.53
C ASP A 109 19.82 -4.04 12.18
N ASP A 110 20.53 -5.02 12.75
CA ASP A 110 21.84 -4.81 13.36
C ASP A 110 22.82 -4.20 12.34
N GLY A 111 23.42 -3.06 12.71
CA GLY A 111 24.38 -2.35 11.85
C GLY A 111 23.76 -1.59 10.66
N ALA A 112 22.43 -1.53 10.54
CA ALA A 112 21.78 -0.62 9.59
C ALA A 112 21.98 0.85 10.03
N SER A 113 21.99 1.77 9.06
CA SER A 113 21.93 3.20 9.39
C SER A 113 20.49 3.63 9.66
N MET A 114 20.33 4.67 10.50
CA MET A 114 19.00 5.23 10.76
C MET A 114 18.29 5.66 9.46
N ALA A 115 19.02 6.24 8.49
CA ALA A 115 18.44 6.61 7.20
C ALA A 115 17.83 5.41 6.46
N LYS A 116 18.57 4.29 6.37
CA LYS A 116 18.05 3.06 5.72
C LYS A 116 16.84 2.50 6.45
N HIS A 117 16.84 2.58 7.78
CA HIS A 117 15.70 2.15 8.59
C HIS A 117 14.44 2.98 8.31
N LEU A 118 14.60 4.31 8.24
CA LEU A 118 13.51 5.23 7.91
C LEU A 118 12.99 5.04 6.47
N ASP A 119 13.88 4.80 5.51
CA ASP A 119 13.48 4.49 4.12
C ASP A 119 12.65 3.20 4.08
N ALA A 120 13.09 2.14 4.76
CA ALA A 120 12.36 0.87 4.84
C ALA A 120 11.00 1.03 5.54
N PHE A 121 10.92 1.89 6.56
CA PHE A 121 9.67 2.24 7.22
C PHE A 121 8.69 2.95 6.27
N ASP A 122 9.18 3.92 5.48
CA ASP A 122 8.36 4.65 4.53
C ASP A 122 7.86 3.77 3.39
N GLU A 123 8.71 2.89 2.87
CA GLU A 123 8.30 1.88 1.89
C GLU A 123 7.18 0.98 2.43
N LEU A 124 7.27 0.59 3.70
CA LEU A 124 6.26 -0.24 4.36
C LEU A 124 4.92 0.48 4.53
N VAL A 125 4.94 1.74 4.97
CA VAL A 125 3.73 2.58 5.11
C VAL A 125 3.07 2.84 3.75
N VAL A 126 3.85 3.22 2.74
CA VAL A 126 3.36 3.43 1.37
C VAL A 126 2.80 2.13 0.80
N GLY A 127 3.48 1.01 1.02
CA GLY A 127 3.01 -0.32 0.63
C GLY A 127 1.61 -0.61 1.16
N LEU A 128 1.39 -0.47 2.47
CA LEU A 128 0.07 -0.68 3.08
C LEU A 128 -1.00 0.29 2.56
N GLN A 129 -0.63 1.57 2.36
CA GLN A 129 -1.53 2.57 1.78
C GLN A 129 -1.98 2.20 0.35
N THR A 130 -1.07 1.75 -0.51
CA THR A 130 -1.42 1.33 -1.89
C THR A 130 -2.37 0.13 -1.92
N MET A 131 -2.33 -0.70 -0.88
CA MET A 131 -3.23 -1.84 -0.68
C MET A 131 -4.58 -1.46 -0.06
N GLY A 132 -4.82 -0.17 0.20
CA GLY A 132 -6.04 0.33 0.81
C GLY A 132 -6.10 0.16 2.33
N GLU A 133 -4.96 -0.03 2.99
CA GLU A 133 -4.83 -0.14 4.44
C GLU A 133 -3.91 0.97 4.98
N PRO A 134 -4.31 2.25 4.89
CA PRO A 134 -3.49 3.34 5.39
C PRO A 134 -3.24 3.19 6.90
N VAL A 135 -2.00 3.41 7.32
CA VAL A 135 -1.60 3.47 8.73
C VAL A 135 -1.70 4.91 9.19
N ASP A 136 -2.49 5.19 10.23
CA ASP A 136 -2.58 6.54 10.79
C ASP A 136 -1.26 6.99 11.43
N GLU A 137 -1.04 8.30 11.53
CA GLU A 137 0.23 8.87 12.01
C GLU A 137 0.56 8.43 13.44
N ALA A 138 -0.43 8.33 14.33
CA ALA A 138 -0.22 7.88 15.70
C ALA A 138 0.31 6.43 15.74
N ARG A 139 -0.28 5.54 14.93
CA ARG A 139 0.19 4.17 14.79
C ARG A 139 1.56 4.09 14.12
N GLN A 140 1.84 4.96 13.14
CA GLN A 140 3.16 5.06 12.52
C GLN A 140 4.24 5.41 13.55
N LEU A 141 3.98 6.40 14.41
CA LEU A 141 4.87 6.79 15.50
C LEU A 141 5.14 5.62 16.46
N VAL A 142 4.10 4.92 16.90
CA VAL A 142 4.23 3.76 17.80
C VAL A 142 5.10 2.67 17.16
N VAL A 143 4.82 2.30 15.91
CA VAL A 143 5.61 1.27 15.20
C VAL A 143 7.07 1.71 15.09
N LEU A 144 7.32 2.94 14.63
CA LEU A 144 8.68 3.46 14.44
C LEU A 144 9.47 3.47 15.75
N LEU A 145 8.92 4.03 16.84
CA LEU A 145 9.64 4.10 18.12
C LEU A 145 9.87 2.72 18.72
N SER A 146 8.89 1.82 18.61
CA SER A 146 9.02 0.43 19.08
C SER A 146 10.03 -0.40 18.27
N SER A 147 10.36 0.03 17.04
CA SER A 147 11.26 -0.70 16.14
C SER A 147 12.75 -0.49 16.45
N LEU A 148 13.07 0.53 17.24
CA LEU A 148 14.45 0.96 17.50
C LEU A 148 15.15 0.06 18.53
N PRO A 149 16.48 -0.09 18.43
CA PRO A 149 17.27 -0.82 19.42
C PRO A 149 17.41 -0.01 20.73
N ALA A 150 17.85 -0.70 21.79
CA ALA A 150 17.90 -0.14 23.15
C ALA A 150 18.78 1.12 23.27
N GLU A 151 19.77 1.29 22.40
CA GLU A 151 20.62 2.48 22.35
C GLU A 151 19.86 3.78 22.05
N PHE A 152 18.65 3.70 21.48
CA PHE A 152 17.77 4.86 21.24
C PHE A 152 16.69 5.06 22.33
N GLU A 153 16.67 4.27 23.41
CA GLU A 153 15.63 4.37 24.45
C GLU A 153 15.45 5.79 25.01
N LEU A 154 16.56 6.52 25.21
CA LEU A 154 16.52 7.87 25.75
C LEU A 154 15.78 8.83 24.80
N ILE A 155 16.10 8.81 23.50
CA ILE A 155 15.44 9.69 22.53
C ILE A 155 13.99 9.29 22.31
N SER A 156 13.68 7.98 22.34
CA SER A 156 12.31 7.48 22.27
C SER A 156 11.47 7.99 23.44
N SER A 157 11.97 7.91 24.68
CA SER A 157 11.26 8.42 25.86
C SER A 157 11.03 9.93 25.80
N ILE A 158 11.99 10.71 25.31
CA ILE A 158 11.83 12.16 25.12
C ILE A 158 10.72 12.45 24.10
N ILE A 159 10.68 11.69 23.00
CA ILE A 159 9.66 11.83 21.95
C ILE A 159 8.28 11.44 22.46
N GLU A 160 8.15 10.33 23.20
CA GLU A 160 6.88 9.85 23.78
C GLU A 160 6.24 10.88 24.72
N ASN A 161 7.05 11.70 25.39
CA ASN A 161 6.57 12.75 26.30
C ASN A 161 6.40 14.12 25.62
N ALA A 162 6.73 14.25 24.33
CA ALA A 162 6.56 15.48 23.60
C ALA A 162 5.08 15.71 23.26
N LYS A 163 4.60 16.95 23.38
CA LYS A 163 3.26 17.32 22.93
C LYS A 163 3.28 17.66 21.44
N ASP A 164 2.26 17.19 20.72
CA ASP A 164 1.98 17.56 19.33
C ASP A 164 3.15 17.34 18.36
N ILE A 165 3.98 16.31 18.62
CA ILE A 165 5.11 15.98 17.75
C ILE A 165 4.63 15.25 16.50
N THR A 166 5.10 15.72 15.35
CA THR A 166 4.81 15.12 14.04
C THR A 166 5.78 13.99 13.71
N LEU A 167 5.38 13.09 12.82
CA LEU A 167 6.26 12.02 12.33
C LEU A 167 7.54 12.56 11.67
N ILE A 168 7.45 13.70 10.98
CA ILE A 168 8.59 14.34 10.33
C ILE A 168 9.61 14.80 11.37
N GLU A 169 9.15 15.46 12.43
CA GLU A 169 10.03 15.92 13.52
C GLU A 169 10.68 14.75 14.26
N VAL A 170 9.96 13.64 14.43
CA VAL A 170 10.52 12.41 15.02
C VAL A 170 11.65 11.87 14.15
N LYS A 171 11.44 11.71 12.84
CA LYS A 171 12.47 11.23 11.92
C LYS A 171 13.73 12.10 11.94
N GLU A 172 13.57 13.42 11.94
CA GLU A 172 14.70 14.35 12.04
C GLU A 172 15.47 14.21 13.36
N LYS A 173 14.76 14.05 14.48
CA LYS A 173 15.39 13.86 15.79
C LYS A 173 16.17 12.54 15.85
N LEU A 174 15.61 11.47 15.30
CA LEU A 174 16.27 10.15 15.24
C LEU A 174 17.54 10.20 14.39
N LEU A 175 17.51 10.86 13.23
CA LEU A 175 18.70 11.05 12.39
C LEU A 175 19.80 11.83 13.13
N LYS A 176 19.44 12.94 13.79
CA LYS A 176 20.40 13.74 14.58
C LYS A 176 20.99 12.94 15.74
N GLU A 177 20.19 12.10 16.39
CA GLU A 177 20.67 11.26 17.49
C GLU A 177 21.63 10.17 16.98
N TYR A 178 21.32 9.53 15.84
CA TYR A 178 22.21 8.57 15.20
C TYR A 178 23.58 9.17 14.88
N GLU A 179 23.62 10.35 14.26
CA GLU A 179 24.88 11.06 13.98
C GLU A 179 25.67 11.40 15.24
N ARG A 180 24.98 11.69 16.35
CA ARG A 180 25.60 11.99 17.65
C ARG A 180 26.26 10.73 18.25
N LEU A 181 25.59 9.58 18.14
CA LEU A 181 26.10 8.29 18.63
C LEU A 181 27.32 7.84 17.81
N GLU A 182 27.27 7.89 16.47
CA GLU A 182 28.42 7.54 15.62
C GLU A 182 29.66 8.40 15.91
N LYS A 183 29.49 9.71 16.12
CA LYS A 183 30.59 10.62 16.49
C LYS A 183 31.20 10.26 17.84
N LYS A 184 30.39 9.77 18.79
CA LYS A 184 30.87 9.36 20.11
C LYS A 184 31.66 8.05 20.02
N ASP A 185 31.20 7.07 19.25
CA ASP A 185 31.88 5.79 19.10
C ASP A 185 33.21 5.94 18.38
N THR A 186 33.25 6.70 17.27
CA THR A 186 34.49 7.00 16.55
C THR A 186 35.52 7.76 17.40
N THR A 187 35.08 8.66 18.29
CA THR A 187 35.95 9.36 19.23
C THR A 187 36.52 8.41 20.29
N THR A 188 35.67 7.51 20.79
CA THR A 188 36.03 6.51 21.81
C THR A 188 37.04 5.51 21.25
N GLU A 189 36.80 4.95 20.05
CA GLU A 189 37.73 4.04 19.38
C GLU A 189 39.11 4.66 19.14
N ARG A 190 39.17 5.93 18.73
CA ARG A 190 40.43 6.66 18.54
C ARG A 190 41.20 6.80 19.85
N ALA A 191 40.54 7.11 20.95
CA ALA A 191 41.17 7.23 22.26
C ALA A 191 41.80 5.91 22.74
N PHE A 192 41.14 4.78 22.49
CA PHE A 192 41.70 3.46 22.81
C PHE A 192 42.91 3.08 21.95
N LYS A 193 42.94 3.47 20.67
CA LYS A 193 44.09 3.20 19.77
C LYS A 193 45.33 4.06 20.04
N VAL A 194 45.16 5.23 20.65
CA VAL A 194 46.29 6.13 20.99
C VAL A 194 46.98 5.71 22.30
N ASN A 195 46.30 4.94 23.15
CA ASN A 195 46.79 4.50 24.46
C ASN A 195 47.31 3.04 24.49
N ALA A 196 47.49 2.40 23.32
CA ALA A 196 48.02 1.05 23.15
C ALA A 196 49.33 1.08 22.36
#